data_AF-Q19VH9-F1
#
_entry.id   AF-Q19VH9-F1
#
_cell.length_a   1.000
_cell.length_b   1.000
_cell.length_c   1.000
_cell.angle_alpha   90.00
_cell.angle_beta   90.00
_cell.angle_gamma   90.00
#
_symmetry.space_group_name_H-M   'P 1'
#
loop_
_entity.id
_entity.type
_entity.pdbx_description
1 polymer ?
#
loop_
_entity_poly.entity_id
_entity_poly.type
_entity_poly.pdbx_seq_one_letter_code
_entity_poly.pdbx_strand_id
1 'polypeptide(L)'
;PIWDRTGWCRLHLNTPPVRRNVMQLSADQKRAFVTALDQAKRTVHPDIVIATRRYQDVFGPDGNTPQFENITIYNYFVWTHYFSVSKTFLGAGQPSFGGVDFSHEGPGFVTWHRFHLLQLERDMQDMLQDPSFALPYWNFAIGGSTCDICTDDLLGARSNLNMNSISTNSIFSNWRVICESVEDYDTLGTICNNTETTPIRRNPAGNVARPMVQRLPEPQDVADCLQVNTFDTPPYYSTSSESFRNTIEGYSAPQGNYDPVVRSLHNLAHLFLNGTGGQTHLSPNDPIFVLLHTFTDAIFDEWLRRHAPADSAVYPSENAPIGHNRGYNMVPFWPPVTNAEMFRTAPENLGYSYEAEWPAAPFTLTEIITIAMVAALVIVAVIFAATTCVVRARSYSKLEGRQPLLGEQYQRYDDNKSQSVV
;
A
#
# COMPACT_ATOMS: atom_id res chain seq x y z
N PRO A 1 26.22 -18.20 6.02
CA PRO A 1 25.04 -17.69 5.29
C PRO A 1 24.01 -18.81 5.11
N ILE A 2 22.97 -18.83 5.95
CA ILE A 2 21.87 -19.79 5.82
C ILE A 2 20.92 -19.18 4.80
N TRP A 3 20.94 -19.73 3.59
CA TRP A 3 19.99 -19.44 2.53
C TRP A 3 18.64 -20.03 2.94
N ASP A 4 17.62 -19.19 3.19
CA ASP A 4 16.25 -19.69 3.39
C ASP A 4 15.68 -20.11 2.03
N ARG A 5 14.65 -20.97 2.03
CA ARG A 5 14.05 -21.65 0.85
C ARG A 5 13.53 -20.72 -0.25
N THR A 6 13.52 -19.42 0.00
CA THR A 6 13.14 -18.38 -0.94
C THR A 6 14.36 -17.83 -1.71
N GLY A 7 15.61 -18.18 -1.36
CA GLY A 7 16.83 -17.62 -1.96
C GLY A 7 17.26 -16.28 -1.34
N TRP A 8 16.55 -15.81 -0.32
CA TRP A 8 16.76 -14.48 0.27
C TRP A 8 17.46 -14.59 1.61
N CYS A 9 18.57 -13.87 1.76
CA CYS A 9 19.24 -13.74 3.04
C CYS A 9 18.30 -12.95 3.97
N ARG A 10 17.84 -13.55 5.08
CA ARG A 10 17.43 -12.75 6.24
C ARG A 10 18.68 -12.05 6.75
N LEU A 11 19.02 -10.91 6.16
CA LEU A 11 19.73 -9.90 6.92
C LEU A 11 18.80 -9.58 8.08
N HIS A 12 19.13 -10.09 9.27
CA HIS A 12 18.62 -9.52 10.51
C HIS A 12 19.14 -8.08 10.55
N LEU A 13 18.45 -7.20 9.83
CA LEU A 13 18.67 -5.78 9.95
C LEU A 13 18.29 -5.42 11.38
N ASN A 14 19.18 -4.72 12.07
CA ASN A 14 18.89 -4.17 13.39
C ASN A 14 17.67 -3.23 13.35
N THR A 15 17.26 -2.79 12.16
CA THR A 15 16.06 -1.97 11.94
C THR A 15 15.50 -2.28 10.55
N PRO A 16 14.30 -2.87 10.42
CA PRO A 16 13.70 -3.14 9.12
C PRO A 16 13.38 -1.83 8.37
N PRO A 17 13.44 -1.80 7.02
CA PRO A 17 13.04 -0.65 6.22
C PRO A 17 11.61 -0.19 6.55
N VAL A 18 11.43 1.12 6.69
CA VAL A 18 10.12 1.75 6.92
C VAL A 18 9.77 2.58 5.69
N ARG A 19 8.72 2.18 4.97
CA ARG A 19 8.18 2.89 3.83
C ARG A 19 7.31 4.05 4.33
N ARG A 20 7.65 5.27 3.93
CA ARG A 20 7.06 6.52 4.45
C ARG A 20 6.38 7.30 3.33
N ASN A 21 5.46 8.20 3.70
CA ASN A 21 4.86 9.10 2.73
C ASN A 21 5.94 9.98 2.11
N VAL A 22 6.06 9.96 0.78
CA VAL A 22 7.07 10.75 0.06
C VAL A 22 6.96 12.25 0.35
N MET A 23 5.75 12.75 0.63
CA MET A 23 5.50 14.15 0.92
C MET A 23 6.02 14.57 2.30
N GLN A 24 6.21 13.62 3.22
CA GLN A 24 6.73 13.86 4.57
C GLN A 24 8.26 13.71 4.65
N LEU A 25 8.92 13.28 3.57
CA LEU A 25 10.37 13.21 3.50
C LEU A 25 10.99 14.62 3.48
N SER A 26 12.16 14.76 4.10
CA SER A 26 12.98 15.97 3.98
C SER A 26 13.45 16.19 2.53
N ALA A 27 13.87 17.41 2.20
CA ALA A 27 14.36 17.75 0.87
C ALA A 27 15.55 16.86 0.43
N ASP A 28 16.45 16.54 1.36
CA ASP A 28 17.59 15.66 1.08
C ASP A 28 17.16 14.21 0.86
N GLN A 29 16.19 13.71 1.62
CA GLN A 29 15.62 12.37 1.41
C GLN A 29 14.89 12.25 0.07
N LYS A 30 14.12 13.27 -0.33
CA LYS A 30 13.49 13.33 -1.66
C LYS A 30 14.53 13.29 -2.77
N ARG A 31 15.59 14.11 -2.66
CA ARG A 31 16.69 14.13 -3.62
C ARG A 31 17.44 12.80 -3.68
N ALA A 32 17.70 12.17 -2.54
CA ALA A 32 18.36 10.87 -2.46
C ALA A 32 17.53 9.79 -3.16
N PHE A 33 16.21 9.76 -2.91
CA PHE A 33 15.29 8.83 -3.57
C PHE A 33 15.23 9.03 -5.09
N VAL A 34 15.07 10.27 -5.56
CA VAL A 34 15.07 10.61 -6.99
C VAL A 34 16.39 10.20 -7.65
N THR A 35 17.51 10.45 -6.98
CA THR A 35 18.85 10.05 -7.45
C THR A 35 19.01 8.54 -7.51
N ALA A 36 18.50 7.81 -6.51
CA ALA A 36 18.54 6.36 -6.47
C ALA A 36 17.74 5.73 -7.61
N LEU A 37 16.55 6.23 -7.92
CA LEU A 37 15.77 5.76 -9.08
C LEU A 37 16.54 5.97 -10.39
N ASP A 38 17.16 7.13 -10.57
CA ASP A 38 17.97 7.42 -11.76
C ASP A 38 19.23 6.56 -11.87
N GLN A 39 19.84 6.22 -10.73
CA GLN A 39 20.94 5.28 -10.68
C GLN A 39 20.45 3.88 -11.07
N ALA A 40 19.30 3.43 -10.57
CA ALA A 40 18.71 2.14 -10.93
C ALA A 40 18.36 2.06 -12.43
N LYS A 41 17.91 3.16 -13.03
CA LYS A 41 17.64 3.25 -14.48
C LYS A 41 18.90 3.12 -15.35
N ARG A 42 20.08 3.45 -14.81
CA ARG A 42 21.36 3.46 -15.55
C ARG A 42 22.29 2.31 -15.19
N THR A 43 22.06 1.64 -14.07
CA THR A 43 22.90 0.53 -13.59
C THR A 43 22.42 -0.78 -14.17
N VAL A 44 23.28 -1.47 -14.93
CA VAL A 44 23.00 -2.81 -15.44
C VAL A 44 22.76 -3.76 -14.25
N HIS A 45 21.69 -4.54 -14.32
CA HIS A 45 21.35 -5.52 -13.30
C HIS A 45 22.47 -6.57 -13.20
N PRO A 46 23.03 -6.84 -12.01
CA PRO A 46 24.19 -7.72 -11.88
C PRO A 46 23.91 -9.19 -12.20
N ASP A 47 22.73 -9.68 -11.80
CA ASP A 47 22.42 -11.12 -11.84
C ASP A 47 21.38 -11.54 -12.88
N ILE A 48 20.70 -10.60 -13.52
CA ILE A 48 19.51 -10.86 -14.34
C ILE A 48 19.69 -10.32 -15.75
N VAL A 49 19.31 -11.16 -16.71
CA VAL A 49 19.17 -10.82 -18.13
C VAL A 49 17.74 -11.15 -18.57
N ILE A 50 17.26 -10.47 -19.62
CA ILE A 50 15.91 -10.68 -20.15
C ILE A 50 15.93 -11.46 -21.45
N ALA A 51 14.93 -12.31 -21.67
CA ALA A 51 14.74 -12.98 -22.95
C ALA A 51 14.10 -12.03 -23.95
N THR A 52 14.61 -11.99 -25.18
CA THR A 52 14.03 -11.19 -26.28
C THR A 52 13.25 -12.06 -27.28
N ARG A 53 13.27 -13.38 -27.08
CA ARG A 53 12.57 -14.38 -27.89
C ARG A 53 11.88 -15.40 -27.00
N ARG A 54 10.75 -15.93 -27.48
CA ARG A 54 10.02 -17.01 -26.81
C ARG A 54 10.84 -18.28 -26.78
N TYR A 55 10.44 -19.23 -25.93
CA TYR A 55 11.16 -20.49 -25.70
C TYR A 55 11.53 -21.23 -27.00
N GLN A 56 10.65 -21.25 -28.01
CA GLN A 56 10.93 -21.94 -29.28
C GLN A 56 12.16 -21.38 -30.01
N ASP A 57 12.43 -20.08 -29.87
CA ASP A 57 13.46 -19.34 -30.60
C ASP A 57 14.58 -18.84 -29.66
N VAL A 58 14.60 -19.30 -28.40
CA VAL A 58 15.49 -18.76 -27.36
C VAL A 58 16.97 -19.05 -27.63
N PHE A 59 17.28 -20.09 -28.42
CA PHE A 59 18.65 -20.41 -28.85
C PHE A 59 19.00 -19.85 -30.24
N GLY A 60 18.16 -18.96 -30.79
CA GLY A 60 18.41 -18.30 -32.06
C GLY A 60 18.34 -19.22 -33.28
N PRO A 61 18.55 -18.68 -34.49
CA PRO A 61 18.45 -19.42 -35.75
C PRO A 61 19.51 -20.51 -35.93
N ASP A 62 20.66 -20.37 -35.26
CA ASP A 62 21.75 -21.35 -35.27
C ASP A 62 21.55 -22.47 -34.24
N GLY A 63 20.55 -22.34 -33.36
CA GLY A 63 20.26 -23.28 -32.28
C GLY A 63 21.28 -23.27 -31.15
N ASN A 64 22.18 -22.28 -31.10
CA ASN A 64 23.27 -22.23 -30.13
C ASN A 64 23.56 -20.84 -29.54
N THR A 65 22.90 -19.78 -30.03
CA THR A 65 23.08 -18.42 -29.52
C THR A 65 21.89 -17.99 -28.65
N PRO A 66 22.02 -17.97 -27.30
CA PRO A 66 20.95 -17.55 -26.41
C PRO A 66 20.49 -16.11 -26.68
N GLN A 67 19.18 -15.92 -26.82
CA GLN A 67 18.55 -14.64 -27.15
C GLN A 67 18.18 -13.87 -25.88
N PHE A 68 19.22 -13.47 -25.14
CA PHE A 68 19.11 -12.69 -23.91
C PHE A 68 19.89 -11.38 -24.01
N GLU A 69 19.39 -10.35 -23.35
CA GLU A 69 20.04 -9.05 -23.27
C GLU A 69 20.26 -8.63 -21.81
N ASN A 70 21.38 -7.96 -21.55
CA ASN A 70 21.56 -7.20 -20.32
C ASN A 70 20.50 -6.11 -20.22
N ILE A 71 20.05 -5.84 -19.00
CA ILE A 71 19.04 -4.83 -18.70
C ILE A 71 19.44 -4.03 -17.47
N THR A 72 18.94 -2.80 -17.31
CA THR A 72 19.17 -2.03 -16.08
C THR A 72 18.21 -2.47 -14.97
N ILE A 73 18.55 -2.18 -13.71
CA ILE A 73 17.72 -2.55 -12.55
C ILE A 73 16.28 -2.05 -12.74
N TYR A 74 16.11 -0.77 -13.09
CA TYR A 74 14.78 -0.22 -13.29
C TYR A 74 14.10 -0.76 -14.56
N ASN A 75 14.84 -1.01 -15.65
CA ASN A 75 14.26 -1.60 -16.86
C ASN A 75 13.83 -3.06 -16.62
N TYR A 76 14.51 -3.81 -15.75
CA TYR A 76 14.05 -5.14 -15.34
C TYR A 76 12.69 -5.07 -14.64
N PHE A 77 12.55 -4.12 -13.70
CA PHE A 77 11.26 -3.82 -13.07
C PHE A 77 10.16 -3.49 -14.09
N VAL A 78 10.47 -2.72 -15.15
CA VAL A 78 9.51 -2.49 -16.24
C VAL A 78 9.20 -3.77 -17.03
N TRP A 79 10.24 -4.52 -17.40
CA TRP A 79 10.12 -5.69 -18.26
C TRP A 79 9.33 -6.83 -17.60
N THR A 80 9.49 -7.08 -16.30
CA THR A 80 8.74 -8.14 -15.61
C THR A 80 7.24 -7.89 -15.63
N HIS A 81 6.83 -6.63 -15.49
CA HIS A 81 5.42 -6.22 -15.57
C HIS A 81 4.90 -6.30 -17.00
N TYR A 82 5.65 -5.82 -17.99
CA TYR A 82 5.30 -6.02 -19.40
C TYR A 82 5.10 -7.51 -19.72
N PHE A 83 6.01 -8.36 -19.25
CA PHE A 83 5.97 -9.79 -19.55
C PHE A 83 4.74 -10.47 -18.93
N SER A 84 4.34 -10.09 -17.70
CA SER A 84 3.16 -10.65 -17.03
C SER A 84 1.83 -10.24 -17.67
N VAL A 85 1.80 -9.13 -18.42
CA VAL A 85 0.59 -8.62 -19.10
C VAL A 85 0.62 -8.79 -20.62
N SER A 86 1.71 -9.32 -21.17
CA SER A 86 1.89 -9.50 -22.61
C SER A 86 0.89 -10.50 -23.19
N LYS A 87 0.45 -10.28 -24.44
CA LYS A 87 -0.50 -11.18 -25.08
C LYS A 87 0.13 -12.52 -25.41
N THR A 88 -0.70 -13.56 -25.46
CA THR A 88 -0.27 -14.88 -25.93
C THR A 88 -0.16 -14.89 -27.45
N PHE A 89 1.07 -14.99 -27.96
CA PHE A 89 1.31 -15.11 -29.40
C PHE A 89 0.87 -16.48 -29.94
N LEU A 90 0.00 -16.47 -30.96
CA LEU A 90 -0.59 -17.69 -31.54
C LEU A 90 0.06 -18.14 -32.86
N GLY A 91 0.98 -17.35 -33.41
CA GLY A 91 1.63 -17.62 -34.69
C GLY A 91 1.60 -16.43 -35.64
N ALA A 92 2.56 -16.38 -36.56
CA ALA A 92 2.62 -15.30 -37.55
C ALA A 92 1.34 -15.27 -38.40
N GLY A 93 0.77 -14.07 -38.57
CA GLY A 93 -0.49 -13.88 -39.29
C GLY A 93 -1.75 -14.24 -38.51
N GLN A 94 -1.64 -14.69 -37.25
CA GLN A 94 -2.77 -14.87 -36.33
C GLN A 94 -2.79 -13.73 -35.30
N PRO A 95 -3.96 -13.15 -34.97
CA PRO A 95 -4.07 -12.20 -33.88
C PRO A 95 -3.64 -12.84 -32.55
N SER A 96 -2.76 -12.15 -31.81
CA SER A 96 -2.37 -12.56 -30.46
C SER A 96 -3.56 -12.49 -29.49
N PHE A 97 -3.63 -13.44 -28.55
CA PHE A 97 -4.72 -13.55 -27.58
C PHE A 97 -4.46 -12.69 -26.33
N GLY A 98 -5.32 -11.71 -26.08
CA GLY A 98 -5.21 -10.78 -24.95
C GLY A 98 -6.14 -11.07 -23.77
N GLY A 99 -6.80 -12.22 -23.73
CA GLY A 99 -7.67 -12.61 -22.61
C GLY A 99 -6.92 -13.20 -21.40
N VAL A 100 -5.62 -12.88 -21.25
CA VAL A 100 -4.76 -13.36 -20.17
C VAL A 100 -3.95 -12.19 -19.63
N ASP A 101 -3.95 -12.04 -18.31
CA ASP A 101 -3.05 -11.20 -17.54
C ASP A 101 -2.64 -12.04 -16.31
N PHE A 102 -1.35 -12.08 -15.96
CA PHE A 102 -0.82 -12.86 -14.84
C PHE A 102 -0.68 -12.04 -13.54
N SER A 103 -1.02 -10.76 -13.58
CA SER A 103 -0.70 -9.76 -12.56
C SER A 103 -1.84 -8.76 -12.28
N HIS A 104 -2.91 -8.75 -13.07
CA HIS A 104 -4.10 -7.93 -12.89
C HIS A 104 -5.37 -8.75 -13.14
N GLU A 105 -6.52 -8.15 -12.83
CA GLU A 105 -7.85 -8.70 -13.04
C GLU A 105 -8.07 -10.04 -12.34
N GLY A 106 -7.39 -10.27 -11.21
CA GLY A 106 -7.57 -11.50 -10.44
C GLY A 106 -6.82 -11.47 -9.11
N PRO A 107 -7.04 -12.47 -8.23
CA PRO A 107 -6.52 -12.55 -6.86
C PRO A 107 -5.03 -12.20 -6.70
N GLY A 108 -4.20 -12.63 -7.67
CA GLY A 108 -2.76 -12.39 -7.68
C GLY A 108 -2.32 -10.93 -7.78
N PHE A 109 -3.22 -9.99 -8.07
CA PHE A 109 -2.89 -8.57 -8.27
C PHE A 109 -2.05 -7.97 -7.15
N VAL A 110 -2.52 -8.08 -5.90
CA VAL A 110 -1.83 -7.45 -4.76
C VAL A 110 -0.54 -8.17 -4.39
N THR A 111 -0.49 -9.50 -4.51
CA THR A 111 0.68 -10.31 -4.16
C THR A 111 1.79 -10.18 -5.20
N TRP A 112 1.41 -10.12 -6.48
CA TRP A 112 2.34 -9.91 -7.58
C TRP A 112 3.04 -8.55 -7.47
N HIS A 113 2.28 -7.47 -7.30
CA HIS A 113 2.84 -6.12 -7.17
C HIS A 113 3.62 -5.93 -5.86
N ARG A 114 3.21 -6.60 -4.77
CA ARG A 114 3.99 -6.62 -3.52
C ARG A 114 5.40 -7.19 -3.74
N PHE A 115 5.51 -8.34 -4.41
CA PHE A 115 6.82 -8.92 -4.72
C PHE A 115 7.60 -8.08 -5.72
N HIS A 116 6.92 -7.51 -6.73
CA HIS A 116 7.52 -6.60 -7.71
C HIS A 116 8.24 -5.42 -7.04
N LEU A 117 7.61 -4.80 -6.05
CA LEU A 117 8.21 -3.74 -5.24
C LEU A 117 9.35 -4.25 -4.36
N LEU A 118 9.17 -5.42 -3.73
CA LEU A 118 10.18 -6.01 -2.85
C LEU A 118 11.46 -6.37 -3.61
N GLN A 119 11.34 -6.86 -4.85
CA GLN A 119 12.47 -7.10 -5.74
C GLN A 119 13.22 -5.79 -6.04
N LEU A 120 12.50 -4.76 -6.52
CA LEU A 120 13.11 -3.46 -6.82
C LEU A 120 13.79 -2.82 -5.60
N GLU A 121 13.14 -2.87 -4.44
CA GLU A 121 13.69 -2.30 -3.20
C GLU A 121 15.02 -2.98 -2.82
N ARG A 122 15.11 -4.30 -2.97
CA ARG A 122 16.33 -5.06 -2.67
C ARG A 122 17.43 -4.82 -3.70
N ASP A 123 17.10 -4.80 -4.99
CA ASP A 123 18.08 -4.47 -6.03
C ASP A 123 18.65 -3.06 -5.82
N MET A 124 17.82 -2.12 -5.37
CA MET A 124 18.25 -0.76 -5.02
C MET A 124 19.06 -0.73 -3.71
N GLN A 125 18.68 -1.48 -2.67
CA GLN A 125 19.48 -1.61 -1.44
C GLN A 125 20.89 -2.12 -1.75
N ASP A 126 21.01 -3.15 -2.59
CA ASP A 126 22.29 -3.71 -3.01
C ASP A 126 23.07 -2.72 -3.89
N MET A 127 22.42 -2.07 -4.86
CA MET A 127 23.04 -1.03 -5.68
C MET A 127 23.58 0.14 -4.86
N LEU A 128 22.86 0.56 -3.82
CA LEU A 128 23.22 1.67 -2.95
C LEU A 128 24.17 1.25 -1.82
N GLN A 129 24.33 -0.05 -1.58
CA GLN A 129 24.96 -0.60 -0.38
C GLN A 129 24.34 -0.04 0.92
N ASP A 130 23.02 0.18 0.88
CA ASP A 130 22.23 0.71 1.99
C ASP A 130 21.05 -0.22 2.25
N PRO A 131 21.17 -1.17 3.20
CA PRO A 131 20.10 -2.11 3.46
C PRO A 131 18.94 -1.49 4.25
N SER A 132 19.04 -0.22 4.65
CA SER A 132 17.94 0.54 5.27
C SER A 132 17.10 1.32 4.27
N PHE A 133 17.53 1.38 3.00
CA PHE A 133 16.78 2.03 1.93
C PHE A 133 15.36 1.43 1.84
N ALA A 134 14.37 2.30 1.78
CA ALA A 134 12.96 1.95 1.69
C ALA A 134 12.29 2.73 0.57
N LEU A 135 11.46 2.06 -0.22
CA LEU A 135 10.62 2.71 -1.23
C LEU A 135 9.54 3.56 -0.52
N PRO A 136 9.48 4.89 -0.76
CA PRO A 136 8.41 5.70 -0.22
C PRO A 136 7.12 5.47 -1.00
N TYR A 137 5.99 5.89 -0.42
CA TYR A 137 4.68 5.79 -1.05
C TYR A 137 4.07 7.16 -1.34
N TRP A 138 3.14 7.19 -2.31
CA TRP A 138 2.32 8.35 -2.61
C TRP A 138 0.89 8.09 -2.18
N ASN A 139 0.41 8.82 -1.18
CA ASN A 139 -1.02 8.84 -0.88
C ASN A 139 -1.76 9.55 -2.03
N PHE A 140 -2.21 8.79 -3.02
CA PHE A 140 -3.01 9.31 -4.12
C PHE A 140 -4.46 9.58 -3.73
N ALA A 141 -4.93 9.16 -2.55
CA ALA A 141 -6.31 9.32 -2.10
C ALA A 141 -6.53 10.70 -1.43
N ILE A 142 -6.25 11.76 -2.17
CA ILE A 142 -6.32 13.16 -1.71
C ILE A 142 -7.47 13.95 -2.35
N GLY A 143 -8.21 13.34 -3.27
CA GLY A 143 -9.20 14.00 -4.09
C GLY A 143 -8.60 15.06 -5.03
N GLY A 144 -9.48 15.79 -5.70
CA GLY A 144 -9.08 16.89 -6.58
C GLY A 144 -8.36 16.46 -7.86
N SER A 145 -7.85 17.44 -8.60
CA SER A 145 -7.33 17.27 -9.97
C SER A 145 -5.84 17.56 -10.12
N THR A 146 -5.10 17.68 -9.00
CA THR A 146 -3.68 18.01 -9.01
C THR A 146 -2.84 16.79 -8.63
N CYS A 147 -1.76 16.55 -9.37
CA CYS A 147 -0.70 15.62 -8.95
C CYS A 147 0.26 16.37 -8.02
N ASP A 148 0.14 16.14 -6.72
CA ASP A 148 0.92 16.82 -5.66
C ASP A 148 2.39 16.40 -5.61
N ILE A 149 2.74 15.22 -6.13
CA ILE A 149 4.12 14.73 -6.28
C ILE A 149 4.78 15.11 -7.61
N CYS A 150 4.03 15.70 -8.55
CA CYS A 150 4.53 16.10 -9.87
C CYS A 150 5.21 17.48 -9.79
N THR A 151 6.33 17.53 -9.08
CA THR A 151 7.19 18.72 -8.91
C THR A 151 8.64 18.38 -9.27
N ASP A 152 9.44 19.38 -9.66
CA ASP A 152 10.80 19.15 -10.16
C ASP A 152 11.80 18.66 -9.08
N ASP A 153 11.48 18.84 -7.79
CA ASP A 153 12.22 18.24 -6.67
C ASP A 153 11.86 16.76 -6.39
N LEU A 154 10.84 16.26 -7.07
CA LEU A 154 10.29 14.91 -6.94
C LEU A 154 10.14 14.26 -8.33
N LEU A 155 8.91 13.93 -8.76
CA LEU A 155 8.67 13.07 -9.93
C LEU A 155 8.59 13.87 -11.24
N GLY A 156 8.84 15.18 -11.19
CA GLY A 156 8.89 16.10 -12.32
C GLY A 156 7.57 16.82 -12.57
N ALA A 157 7.65 18.13 -12.72
CA ALA A 157 6.51 18.96 -13.07
C ALA A 157 6.10 18.78 -14.54
N ARG A 158 4.93 19.31 -14.90
CA ARG A 158 4.53 19.41 -16.31
C ARG A 158 5.44 20.38 -17.06
N SER A 159 5.86 20.03 -18.27
CA SER A 159 6.64 20.93 -19.13
C SER A 159 5.79 22.09 -19.63
N ASN A 160 6.35 23.30 -19.59
CA ASN A 160 5.75 24.49 -20.19
C ASN A 160 5.76 24.48 -21.72
N LEU A 161 6.59 23.62 -22.34
CA LEU A 161 6.73 23.52 -23.79
C LEU A 161 5.76 22.49 -24.40
N ASN A 162 5.42 21.45 -23.65
CA ASN A 162 4.51 20.40 -24.08
C ASN A 162 3.78 19.81 -22.87
N MET A 163 2.44 19.96 -22.84
CA MET A 163 1.61 19.54 -21.72
C MET A 163 1.64 18.03 -21.41
N ASN A 164 2.06 17.20 -22.38
CA ASN A 164 2.18 15.76 -22.24
C ASN A 164 3.59 15.31 -21.86
N SER A 165 4.51 16.24 -21.57
CA SER A 165 5.91 15.95 -21.26
C SER A 165 6.27 16.43 -19.86
N ILE A 166 7.27 15.77 -19.26
CA ILE A 166 7.86 16.18 -17.99
C ILE A 166 8.78 17.39 -18.21
N SER A 167 8.83 18.30 -17.25
CA SER A 167 9.72 19.45 -17.18
C SER A 167 11.18 19.03 -17.36
N THR A 168 11.93 19.78 -18.18
CA THR A 168 13.35 19.52 -18.46
C THR A 168 14.25 19.73 -17.24
N ASN A 169 13.74 20.33 -16.17
CA ASN A 169 14.47 20.45 -14.90
C ASN A 169 14.45 19.16 -14.08
N SER A 170 13.52 18.24 -14.38
CA SER A 170 13.49 16.92 -13.77
C SER A 170 14.32 15.94 -14.58
N ILE A 171 15.12 15.13 -13.90
CA ILE A 171 15.90 14.04 -14.51
C ILE A 171 15.03 13.05 -15.29
N PHE A 172 13.76 12.86 -14.89
CA PHE A 172 12.84 11.93 -15.51
C PHE A 172 12.40 12.37 -16.92
N SER A 173 12.62 13.63 -17.31
CA SER A 173 12.44 14.06 -18.70
C SER A 173 13.46 13.43 -19.67
N ASN A 174 14.60 12.97 -19.16
CA ASN A 174 15.63 12.29 -19.94
C ASN A 174 15.39 10.78 -20.07
N TRP A 175 14.52 10.21 -19.22
CA TRP A 175 14.21 8.79 -19.30
C TRP A 175 13.53 8.46 -20.63
N ARG A 176 13.87 7.28 -21.15
CA ARG A 176 13.28 6.70 -22.34
C ARG A 176 12.63 5.37 -21.97
N VAL A 177 11.49 5.09 -22.60
CA VAL A 177 10.66 3.92 -22.26
C VAL A 177 11.16 2.66 -22.97
N ILE A 178 10.91 1.50 -22.39
CA ILE A 178 11.02 0.20 -23.08
C ILE A 178 9.62 -0.42 -23.24
N CYS A 179 9.52 -1.44 -24.09
CA CYS A 179 8.31 -2.24 -24.30
C CYS A 179 7.14 -1.52 -25.00
N GLU A 180 7.42 -0.45 -25.75
CA GLU A 180 6.41 0.32 -26.50
C GLU A 180 5.98 -0.35 -27.81
N SER A 181 6.84 -1.17 -28.43
CA SER A 181 6.58 -1.79 -29.74
C SER A 181 5.67 -3.02 -29.67
N VAL A 182 4.52 -2.93 -28.99
CA VAL A 182 3.58 -4.06 -28.80
C VAL A 182 3.08 -4.66 -30.10
N GLU A 183 2.94 -3.87 -31.16
CA GLU A 183 2.55 -4.37 -32.48
C GLU A 183 3.62 -5.33 -33.04
N ASP A 184 4.91 -5.00 -32.91
CA ASP A 184 6.00 -5.88 -33.35
C ASP A 184 6.01 -7.17 -32.53
N TYR A 185 5.86 -7.08 -31.20
CA TYR A 185 5.86 -8.24 -30.31
C TYR A 185 4.69 -9.18 -30.63
N ASP A 186 3.48 -8.62 -30.78
CA ASP A 186 2.24 -9.36 -31.03
C ASP A 186 2.17 -9.96 -32.45
N THR A 187 2.90 -9.43 -33.43
CA THR A 187 2.86 -9.88 -34.84
C THR A 187 4.04 -10.77 -35.22
N LEU A 188 5.23 -10.48 -34.70
CA LEU A 188 6.46 -11.23 -34.96
C LEU A 188 6.72 -12.31 -33.92
N GLY A 189 6.02 -12.27 -32.78
CA GLY A 189 6.23 -13.18 -31.67
C GLY A 189 7.59 -12.99 -31.01
N THR A 190 8.11 -11.76 -31.02
CA THR A 190 9.26 -11.35 -30.22
C THR A 190 8.81 -10.93 -28.82
N ILE A 191 9.76 -10.74 -27.91
CA ILE A 191 9.52 -10.19 -26.57
C ILE A 191 10.20 -8.82 -26.50
N CYS A 192 9.66 -7.90 -25.70
CA CYS A 192 10.32 -6.64 -25.37
C CYS A 192 11.81 -6.84 -25.07
N ASN A 193 12.64 -6.01 -25.68
CA ASN A 193 14.09 -5.98 -25.49
C ASN A 193 14.50 -4.75 -24.66
N ASN A 194 15.81 -4.55 -24.45
CA ASN A 194 16.31 -3.42 -23.66
C ASN A 194 16.54 -2.14 -24.51
N THR A 195 15.95 -2.04 -25.71
CA THR A 195 16.08 -0.83 -26.53
C THR A 195 15.12 0.23 -26.04
N GLU A 196 15.64 1.35 -25.55
CA GLU A 196 14.80 2.48 -25.12
C GLU A 196 14.36 3.35 -26.31
N THR A 197 13.09 3.77 -26.32
CA THR A 197 12.45 4.47 -27.45
C THR A 197 12.12 5.93 -27.13
N THR A 198 10.88 6.21 -26.75
CA THR A 198 10.32 7.56 -26.61
C THR A 198 10.43 8.07 -25.17
N PRO A 199 10.34 9.39 -24.92
CA PRO A 199 10.24 9.93 -23.57
C PRO A 199 8.94 9.53 -22.88
N ILE A 200 8.95 9.53 -21.55
CA ILE A 200 7.74 9.39 -20.73
C ILE A 200 6.72 10.47 -21.10
N ARG A 201 5.47 10.04 -21.30
CA ARG A 201 4.31 10.91 -21.49
C ARG A 201 3.51 10.97 -20.21
N ARG A 202 3.20 12.17 -19.72
CA ARG A 202 2.39 12.36 -18.51
C ARG A 202 1.60 13.66 -18.61
N ASN A 203 0.29 13.59 -18.40
CA ASN A 203 -0.59 14.75 -18.40
C ASN A 203 -1.70 14.59 -17.34
N PRO A 204 -1.37 14.73 -16.03
CA PRO A 204 -2.30 14.50 -14.95
C PRO A 204 -3.60 15.30 -15.12
N ALA A 205 -4.75 14.67 -14.87
CA ALA A 205 -6.10 15.22 -15.12
C ALA A 205 -6.41 15.62 -16.57
N GLY A 206 -5.55 15.29 -17.53
CA GLY A 206 -5.65 15.78 -18.92
C GLY A 206 -6.66 15.07 -19.81
N ASN A 207 -7.31 13.99 -19.33
CA ASN A 207 -8.23 13.20 -20.14
C ASN A 207 -9.64 13.83 -20.21
N VAL A 208 -9.78 14.86 -21.04
CA VAL A 208 -11.06 15.57 -21.25
C VAL A 208 -12.16 14.70 -21.84
N ALA A 209 -11.81 13.60 -22.51
CA ALA A 209 -12.78 12.66 -23.07
C ALA A 209 -13.41 11.75 -22.00
N ARG A 210 -12.78 11.63 -20.83
CA ARG A 210 -13.28 10.82 -19.70
C ARG A 210 -13.19 11.61 -18.39
N PRO A 211 -14.14 12.53 -18.11
CA PRO A 211 -14.08 13.39 -16.93
C PRO A 211 -13.95 12.66 -15.58
N MET A 212 -14.48 11.45 -15.48
CA MET A 212 -14.39 10.59 -14.28
C MET A 212 -12.94 10.27 -13.88
N VAL A 213 -11.98 10.28 -14.81
CA VAL A 213 -10.55 10.02 -14.51
C VAL A 213 -9.73 11.30 -14.36
N GLN A 214 -10.36 12.48 -14.33
CA GLN A 214 -9.66 13.76 -14.14
C GLN A 214 -9.48 14.13 -12.66
N ARG A 215 -9.97 13.28 -11.74
CA ARG A 215 -9.83 13.47 -10.31
C ARG A 215 -9.27 12.20 -9.67
N LEU A 216 -8.44 12.40 -8.65
CA LEU A 216 -7.91 11.32 -7.83
C LEU A 216 -9.00 10.76 -6.89
N PRO A 217 -8.79 9.53 -6.36
CA PRO A 217 -9.65 8.98 -5.30
C PRO A 217 -9.74 9.91 -4.10
N GLU A 218 -10.87 9.92 -3.41
CA GLU A 218 -11.07 10.67 -2.18
C GLU A 218 -10.58 9.84 -0.96
N PRO A 219 -10.20 10.45 0.17
CA PRO A 219 -9.76 9.71 1.36
C PRO A 219 -10.79 8.68 1.85
N GLN A 220 -12.09 8.98 1.69
CA GLN A 220 -13.18 8.07 2.07
C GLN A 220 -13.17 6.78 1.23
N ASP A 221 -12.67 6.81 -0.01
CA ASP A 221 -12.61 5.63 -0.87
C ASP A 221 -11.69 4.56 -0.26
N VAL A 222 -10.59 4.97 0.38
CA VAL A 222 -9.68 4.07 1.11
C VAL A 222 -10.36 3.53 2.36
N ALA A 223 -11.07 4.38 3.11
CA ALA A 223 -11.78 3.96 4.32
C ALA A 223 -12.85 2.90 4.01
N ASP A 224 -13.63 3.10 2.95
CA ASP A 224 -14.68 2.20 2.49
C ASP A 224 -14.10 0.89 1.96
N CYS A 225 -13.03 0.95 1.16
CA CYS A 225 -12.34 -0.23 0.65
C CYS A 225 -11.81 -1.13 1.77
N LEU A 226 -11.28 -0.53 2.84
CA LEU A 226 -10.82 -1.26 4.03
C LEU A 226 -11.95 -1.88 4.86
N GLN A 227 -13.22 -1.61 4.57
CA GLN A 227 -14.37 -2.32 5.18
C GLN A 227 -14.81 -3.56 4.40
N VAL A 228 -14.29 -3.77 3.18
CA VAL A 228 -14.64 -4.94 2.38
C VAL A 228 -13.96 -6.18 2.97
N ASN A 229 -14.73 -6.97 3.72
CA ASN A 229 -14.19 -8.07 4.52
C ASN A 229 -13.65 -9.26 3.72
N THR A 230 -14.19 -9.51 2.53
CA THR A 230 -13.82 -10.67 1.72
C THR A 230 -12.69 -10.28 0.79
N PHE A 231 -11.58 -11.04 0.80
CA PHE A 231 -10.43 -10.76 -0.05
C PHE A 231 -10.81 -10.77 -1.53
N ASP A 232 -11.43 -11.85 -2.00
CA ASP A 232 -11.92 -11.97 -3.36
C ASP A 232 -13.13 -12.89 -3.45
N THR A 233 -13.91 -12.75 -4.51
CA THR A 233 -15.15 -13.48 -4.74
C THR A 233 -15.18 -14.04 -6.16
N PRO A 234 -15.86 -15.19 -6.40
CA PRO A 234 -16.10 -15.67 -7.76
C PRO A 234 -16.72 -14.57 -8.65
N PRO A 235 -16.32 -14.47 -9.94
CA PRO A 235 -15.48 -15.39 -10.69
C PRO A 235 -13.96 -15.15 -10.53
N TYR A 236 -13.53 -14.43 -9.49
CA TYR A 236 -12.14 -14.07 -9.22
C TYR A 236 -11.51 -13.25 -10.37
N TYR A 237 -12.31 -12.33 -10.92
CA TYR A 237 -11.96 -11.55 -12.10
C TYR A 237 -12.19 -10.06 -11.90
N SER A 238 -11.98 -9.23 -12.92
CA SER A 238 -12.28 -7.79 -12.91
C SER A 238 -13.78 -7.47 -12.70
N THR A 239 -14.66 -8.47 -12.76
CA THR A 239 -16.11 -8.36 -12.56
C THR A 239 -16.60 -8.81 -11.18
N SER A 240 -15.68 -9.13 -10.26
CA SER A 240 -16.01 -9.58 -8.90
C SER A 240 -16.62 -8.45 -8.04
N SER A 241 -17.80 -8.69 -7.46
CA SER A 241 -18.43 -7.83 -6.44
C SER A 241 -18.11 -8.30 -5.04
N GLU A 242 -18.18 -7.40 -4.05
CA GLU A 242 -17.89 -7.69 -2.64
C GLU A 242 -16.47 -8.27 -2.45
N SER A 243 -15.53 -7.89 -3.33
CA SER A 243 -14.15 -8.34 -3.37
C SER A 243 -13.22 -7.18 -3.03
N PHE A 244 -12.47 -7.28 -1.94
CA PHE A 244 -11.47 -6.29 -1.56
C PHE A 244 -10.44 -6.12 -2.68
N ARG A 245 -9.92 -7.22 -3.23
CA ARG A 245 -8.96 -7.23 -4.33
C ARG A 245 -9.49 -6.44 -5.51
N ASN A 246 -10.72 -6.70 -5.96
CA ASN A 246 -11.29 -6.01 -7.11
C ASN A 246 -11.63 -4.53 -6.82
N THR A 247 -11.90 -4.22 -5.55
CA THR A 247 -12.14 -2.86 -5.04
C THR A 247 -10.85 -2.05 -5.05
N ILE A 248 -9.78 -2.53 -4.40
CA ILE A 248 -8.50 -1.82 -4.32
C ILE A 248 -7.86 -1.68 -5.70
N GLU A 249 -7.94 -2.72 -6.54
CA GLU A 249 -7.49 -2.68 -7.93
C GLU A 249 -8.24 -1.61 -8.73
N GLY A 250 -9.52 -1.41 -8.43
CA GLY A 250 -10.29 -0.27 -8.90
C GLY A 250 -11.27 -0.57 -10.02
N TYR A 251 -11.75 -1.82 -10.13
CA TYR A 251 -12.85 -2.19 -11.03
C TYR A 251 -14.23 -2.13 -10.35
N SER A 252 -14.26 -2.12 -9.01
CA SER A 252 -15.47 -1.91 -8.22
C SER A 252 -15.52 -0.51 -7.62
N ALA A 253 -16.73 -0.06 -7.25
CA ALA A 253 -16.88 1.09 -6.36
C ALA A 253 -16.18 0.83 -5.01
N PRO A 254 -15.72 1.87 -4.29
CA PRO A 254 -14.97 1.70 -3.03
C PRO A 254 -15.68 0.84 -1.96
N GLN A 255 -17.00 0.73 -2.00
CA GLN A 255 -17.80 -0.10 -1.09
C GLN A 255 -17.88 -1.59 -1.50
N GLY A 256 -17.26 -1.99 -2.61
CA GLY A 256 -17.18 -3.38 -3.07
C GLY A 256 -18.08 -3.74 -4.25
N ASN A 257 -19.05 -2.90 -4.61
CA ASN A 257 -19.99 -3.21 -5.69
C ASN A 257 -19.33 -3.04 -7.06
N TYR A 258 -19.33 -4.09 -7.89
CA TYR A 258 -18.86 -3.99 -9.26
C TYR A 258 -19.78 -3.12 -10.11
N ASP A 259 -19.18 -2.24 -10.90
CA ASP A 259 -19.85 -1.49 -11.96
C ASP A 259 -18.89 -1.35 -13.15
N PRO A 260 -19.26 -1.81 -14.36
CA PRO A 260 -18.39 -1.78 -15.54
C PRO A 260 -17.87 -0.36 -15.90
N VAL A 261 -18.59 0.70 -15.53
CA VAL A 261 -18.18 2.08 -15.84
C VAL A 261 -17.25 2.69 -14.79
N VAL A 262 -17.21 2.14 -13.58
CA VAL A 262 -16.44 2.68 -12.47
C VAL A 262 -14.97 2.36 -12.64
N ARG A 263 -14.12 3.36 -12.39
CA ARG A 263 -12.69 3.18 -12.13
C ARG A 263 -12.37 3.94 -10.86
N SER A 264 -11.89 3.24 -9.84
CA SER A 264 -11.59 3.80 -8.51
C SER A 264 -10.14 3.50 -8.12
N LEU A 265 -9.71 4.01 -6.97
CA LEU A 265 -8.44 3.67 -6.29
C LEU A 265 -7.24 3.51 -7.26
N HIS A 266 -6.63 2.32 -7.33
CA HIS A 266 -5.44 2.05 -8.14
C HIS A 266 -5.66 2.37 -9.63
N ASN A 267 -6.69 1.81 -10.25
CA ASN A 267 -6.99 2.04 -11.67
C ASN A 267 -7.25 3.53 -11.95
N LEU A 268 -7.94 4.22 -11.05
CA LEU A 268 -8.18 5.66 -11.17
C LEU A 268 -6.87 6.45 -11.11
N ALA A 269 -5.97 6.12 -10.18
CA ALA A 269 -4.66 6.76 -10.06
C ALA A 269 -3.80 6.57 -11.32
N HIS A 270 -3.81 5.39 -11.94
CA HIS A 270 -3.16 5.16 -13.23
C HIS A 270 -3.77 5.99 -14.36
N LEU A 271 -5.10 5.95 -14.51
CA LEU A 271 -5.80 6.64 -15.60
C LEU A 271 -5.73 8.16 -15.46
N PHE A 272 -5.64 8.67 -14.23
CA PHE A 272 -5.45 10.09 -13.92
C PHE A 272 -4.19 10.67 -14.56
N LEU A 273 -3.11 9.88 -14.67
CA LEU A 273 -1.84 10.31 -15.26
C LEU A 273 -1.94 10.59 -16.77
N ASN A 274 -2.93 10.00 -17.45
CA ASN A 274 -3.24 10.20 -18.87
C ASN A 274 -1.98 10.23 -19.76
N GLY A 275 -1.24 9.12 -19.76
CA GLY A 275 0.05 8.99 -20.44
C GLY A 275 0.64 7.59 -20.31
N THR A 276 1.97 7.49 -20.29
CA THR A 276 2.73 6.25 -20.10
C THR A 276 2.26 5.48 -18.86
N GLY A 277 2.12 6.17 -17.72
CA GLY A 277 1.64 5.58 -16.46
C GLY A 277 0.20 5.04 -16.49
N GLY A 278 -0.59 5.36 -17.52
CA GLY A 278 -1.99 4.90 -17.66
C GLY A 278 -2.18 3.75 -18.65
N GLN A 279 -1.09 3.18 -19.19
CA GLN A 279 -1.13 2.06 -20.13
C GLN A 279 -0.50 0.83 -19.48
N THR A 280 -1.25 -0.26 -19.33
CA THR A 280 -0.82 -1.45 -18.57
C THR A 280 0.55 -1.96 -19.00
N HIS A 281 0.81 -2.13 -20.30
CA HIS A 281 2.09 -2.64 -20.81
C HIS A 281 3.29 -1.67 -20.65
N LEU A 282 3.06 -0.40 -20.27
CA LEU A 282 4.10 0.63 -20.16
C LEU A 282 4.18 1.31 -18.80
N SER A 283 3.19 1.14 -17.93
CA SER A 283 3.00 2.00 -16.77
C SER A 283 4.21 2.09 -15.84
N PRO A 284 5.04 1.04 -15.63
CA PRO A 284 6.21 1.14 -14.77
C PRO A 284 7.34 2.00 -15.35
N ASN A 285 7.34 2.31 -16.65
CA ASN A 285 8.29 3.27 -17.23
C ASN A 285 8.15 4.67 -16.60
N ASP A 286 6.96 4.98 -16.09
CA ASP A 286 6.72 6.17 -15.29
C ASP A 286 7.04 5.88 -13.80
N PRO A 287 8.02 6.55 -13.18
CA PRO A 287 8.42 6.27 -11.80
C PRO A 287 7.36 6.58 -10.73
N ILE A 288 6.26 7.26 -11.10
CA ILE A 288 5.08 7.35 -10.21
C ILE A 288 4.53 5.95 -9.89
N PHE A 289 4.68 4.96 -10.78
CA PHE A 289 4.25 3.58 -10.58
C PHE A 289 4.76 3.01 -9.24
N VAL A 290 6.03 3.24 -8.90
CA VAL A 290 6.64 2.74 -7.65
C VAL A 290 5.90 3.29 -6.42
N LEU A 291 5.60 4.59 -6.40
CA LEU A 291 4.95 5.24 -5.27
C LEU A 291 3.45 4.94 -5.21
N LEU A 292 2.82 4.78 -6.38
CA LEU A 292 1.42 4.36 -6.50
C LEU A 292 1.24 2.95 -5.93
N HIS A 293 2.07 2.00 -6.36
CA HIS A 293 1.94 0.61 -5.93
C HIS A 293 2.39 0.38 -4.48
N THR A 294 3.35 1.14 -3.95
CA THR A 294 3.66 1.07 -2.50
C THR A 294 2.49 1.56 -1.65
N PHE A 295 1.70 2.54 -2.09
CA PHE A 295 0.49 2.92 -1.37
C PHE A 295 -0.63 1.88 -1.51
N THR A 296 -0.80 1.29 -2.69
CA THR A 296 -1.68 0.12 -2.88
C THR A 296 -1.29 -1.04 -1.96
N ASP A 297 0.02 -1.33 -1.85
CA ASP A 297 0.53 -2.36 -0.95
C ASP A 297 0.33 -2.01 0.53
N ALA A 298 0.43 -0.73 0.91
CA ALA A 298 0.11 -0.28 2.27
C ALA A 298 -1.35 -0.55 2.62
N ILE A 299 -2.29 -0.27 1.70
CA ILE A 299 -3.73 -0.55 1.91
C ILE A 299 -3.96 -2.06 2.03
N PHE A 300 -3.29 -2.86 1.19
CA PHE A 300 -3.34 -4.32 1.29
C PHE A 300 -2.79 -4.84 2.62
N ASP A 301 -1.66 -4.32 3.09
CA ASP A 301 -1.07 -4.72 4.37
C ASP A 301 -1.97 -4.39 5.56
N GLU A 302 -2.59 -3.20 5.54
CA GLU A 302 -3.57 -2.81 6.53
C GLU A 302 -4.82 -3.72 6.49
N TRP A 303 -5.29 -4.08 5.29
CA TRP A 303 -6.40 -5.01 5.15
C TRP A 303 -6.07 -6.38 5.78
N LEU A 304 -4.87 -6.91 5.53
CA LEU A 304 -4.40 -8.17 6.14
C LEU A 304 -4.40 -8.07 7.67
N ARG A 305 -3.92 -6.94 8.21
CA ARG A 305 -3.86 -6.70 9.66
C ARG A 305 -5.25 -6.60 10.30
N ARG A 306 -6.23 -5.96 9.62
CA ARG A 306 -7.60 -5.78 10.12
C ARG A 306 -8.40 -7.08 10.13
N HIS A 307 -8.29 -7.87 9.07
CA HIS A 307 -9.17 -9.02 8.86
C HIS A 307 -8.56 -10.34 9.31
N ALA A 308 -7.26 -10.37 9.62
CA ALA A 308 -6.50 -11.53 10.09
C ALA A 308 -6.99 -12.85 9.47
N PRO A 309 -7.02 -12.95 8.12
CA PRO A 309 -7.73 -14.03 7.45
C PRO A 309 -7.12 -15.37 7.84
N ALA A 310 -7.98 -16.34 8.22
CA ALA A 310 -7.56 -17.73 8.35
C ALA A 310 -7.09 -18.20 6.95
N ASP A 311 -5.77 -18.27 6.80
CA ASP A 311 -5.04 -18.25 5.54
C ASP A 311 -5.69 -19.02 4.39
N SER A 312 -6.14 -20.26 4.58
CA SER A 312 -6.52 -21.16 3.48
C SER A 312 -7.91 -20.91 2.87
N ALA A 313 -8.83 -20.23 3.56
CA ALA A 313 -10.23 -20.13 3.10
C ALA A 313 -10.50 -18.91 2.21
N VAL A 314 -9.59 -17.93 2.22
CA VAL A 314 -9.86 -16.58 1.72
C VAL A 314 -9.32 -16.33 0.31
N TYR A 315 -8.30 -17.08 -0.12
CA TYR A 315 -7.69 -16.96 -1.44
C TYR A 315 -7.95 -18.25 -2.24
N PRO A 316 -8.45 -18.18 -3.49
CA PRO A 316 -8.78 -19.37 -4.29
C PRO A 316 -7.54 -20.23 -4.63
N SER A 317 -7.63 -21.52 -4.36
CA SER A 317 -6.57 -22.48 -4.73
C SER A 317 -6.67 -22.94 -6.19
N GLU A 318 -7.84 -22.81 -6.80
CA GLU A 318 -8.16 -23.23 -8.17
C GLU A 318 -9.25 -22.34 -8.76
N ASN A 319 -9.48 -22.47 -10.08
CA ASN A 319 -10.51 -21.76 -10.86
C ASN A 319 -10.41 -20.22 -10.88
N ALA A 320 -9.32 -19.64 -10.37
CA ALA A 320 -8.97 -18.27 -10.69
C ALA A 320 -8.43 -18.19 -12.15
N PRO A 321 -8.38 -16.99 -12.76
CA PRO A 321 -7.65 -16.78 -14.00
C PRO A 321 -6.24 -17.37 -13.93
N ILE A 322 -5.73 -17.84 -15.06
CA ILE A 322 -4.38 -18.41 -15.14
C ILE A 322 -3.35 -17.43 -14.56
N GLY A 323 -2.45 -17.90 -13.69
CA GLY A 323 -1.53 -17.02 -12.95
C GLY A 323 -1.99 -16.61 -11.56
N HIS A 324 -3.30 -16.63 -11.28
CA HIS A 324 -3.85 -16.04 -10.06
C HIS A 324 -4.17 -17.04 -8.95
N ASN A 325 -4.07 -18.35 -9.17
CA ASN A 325 -4.28 -19.34 -8.10
C ASN A 325 -3.27 -19.15 -6.96
N ARG A 326 -3.68 -19.48 -5.73
CA ARG A 326 -2.86 -19.28 -4.51
C ARG A 326 -1.45 -19.87 -4.61
N GLY A 327 -1.34 -21.09 -5.14
CA GLY A 327 -0.07 -21.81 -5.29
C GLY A 327 0.66 -21.55 -6.60
N TYR A 328 0.19 -20.61 -7.43
CA TYR A 328 0.84 -20.27 -8.69
C TYR A 328 2.13 -19.48 -8.42
N ASN A 329 3.21 -19.82 -9.12
CA ASN A 329 4.45 -19.03 -9.08
C ASN A 329 4.26 -17.75 -9.90
N MET A 330 4.33 -16.59 -9.24
CA MET A 330 4.08 -15.30 -9.86
C MET A 330 5.04 -15.07 -11.03
N VAL A 331 4.50 -14.91 -12.23
CA VAL A 331 5.27 -14.83 -13.48
C VAL A 331 5.80 -13.41 -13.68
N PRO A 332 7.07 -13.17 -14.06
CA PRO A 332 8.13 -14.14 -14.35
C PRO A 332 9.22 -14.18 -13.26
N PHE A 333 8.86 -14.00 -11.99
CA PHE A 333 9.86 -13.84 -10.94
C PHE A 333 10.73 -15.09 -10.76
N TRP A 334 12.01 -14.85 -10.44
CA TRP A 334 12.99 -15.89 -10.17
C TRP A 334 13.81 -15.55 -8.91
N PRO A 335 14.05 -16.51 -8.00
CA PRO A 335 13.54 -17.89 -7.99
C PRO A 335 12.00 -17.94 -7.89
N PRO A 336 11.38 -19.10 -8.18
CA PRO A 336 9.93 -19.21 -8.14
C PRO A 336 9.37 -18.83 -6.76
N VAL A 337 8.39 -17.92 -6.76
CA VAL A 337 7.71 -17.41 -5.56
C VAL A 337 6.21 -17.42 -5.78
N THR A 338 5.46 -17.92 -4.81
CA THR A 338 4.00 -18.10 -4.92
C THR A 338 3.22 -16.89 -4.40
N ASN A 339 1.97 -16.73 -4.85
CA ASN A 339 1.05 -15.75 -4.26
C ASN A 339 0.91 -15.96 -2.73
N ALA A 340 0.89 -17.22 -2.28
CA ALA A 340 0.78 -17.58 -0.86
C ALA A 340 1.91 -17.02 0.03
N GLU A 341 3.11 -16.84 -0.51
CA GLU A 341 4.26 -16.31 0.24
C GLU A 341 4.13 -14.81 0.50
N MET A 342 3.47 -14.08 -0.40
CA MET A 342 3.26 -12.64 -0.28
C MET A 342 1.96 -12.28 0.44
N PHE A 343 1.04 -13.23 0.60
CA PHE A 343 -0.22 -13.07 1.33
C PHE A 343 -0.01 -13.16 2.85
N ARG A 344 0.85 -12.29 3.38
CA ARG A 344 1.31 -12.26 4.78
C ARG A 344 1.45 -10.81 5.24
N THR A 345 1.27 -10.52 6.53
CA THR A 345 1.57 -9.16 7.04
C THR A 345 3.05 -8.84 6.87
N ALA A 346 3.35 -7.69 6.29
CA ALA A 346 4.71 -7.31 5.91
C ALA A 346 5.68 -7.18 7.10
N PRO A 347 5.31 -6.56 8.24
CA PRO A 347 6.25 -6.33 9.35
C PRO A 347 6.79 -7.64 9.94
N GLU A 348 5.94 -8.65 10.13
CA GLU A 348 6.34 -9.90 10.77
C GLU A 348 6.95 -10.92 9.79
N ASN A 349 6.59 -10.85 8.51
CA ASN A 349 6.90 -11.93 7.55
C ASN A 349 7.84 -11.51 6.41
N LEU A 350 7.81 -10.24 6.00
CA LEU A 350 8.50 -9.76 4.79
C LEU A 350 9.63 -8.77 5.10
N GLY A 351 9.68 -8.25 6.33
CA GLY A 351 10.80 -7.46 6.85
C GLY A 351 10.74 -5.98 6.47
N TYR A 352 9.56 -5.44 6.19
CA TYR A 352 9.34 -4.00 6.01
C TYR A 352 8.00 -3.58 6.64
N SER A 353 7.83 -2.29 6.91
CA SER A 353 6.58 -1.74 7.45
C SER A 353 6.24 -0.39 6.84
N TYR A 354 5.00 0.06 7.01
CA TYR A 354 4.56 1.40 6.61
C TYR A 354 4.41 2.34 7.80
N GLU A 355 4.94 3.56 7.68
CA GLU A 355 4.51 4.69 8.49
C GLU A 355 3.33 5.37 7.76
N ALA A 356 2.15 4.76 7.87
CA ALA A 356 0.93 5.24 7.21
C ALA A 356 -0.20 5.47 8.22
N GLU A 357 -0.98 6.51 7.98
CA GLU A 357 -2.19 6.83 8.73
C GLU A 357 -3.42 6.54 7.87
N TRP A 358 -4.39 5.84 8.45
CA TRP A 358 -5.63 5.47 7.78
C TRP A 358 -6.77 6.40 8.21
N PRO A 359 -7.62 6.88 7.28
CA PRO A 359 -8.79 7.64 7.66
C PRO A 359 -9.64 6.82 8.64
N ALA A 360 -10.00 7.42 9.77
CA ALA A 360 -10.89 6.77 10.73
C ALA A 360 -12.24 6.53 10.05
N ALA A 361 -12.83 5.35 10.28
CA ALA A 361 -14.21 5.13 9.87
C ALA A 361 -15.10 6.19 10.57
N PRO A 362 -15.95 6.93 9.83
CA PRO A 362 -16.91 7.81 10.48
C PRO A 362 -17.83 6.96 11.37
N PHE A 363 -17.99 7.36 12.64
CA PHE A 363 -18.88 6.66 13.57
C PHE A 363 -20.28 6.56 12.98
N THR A 364 -20.87 5.38 13.05
CA THR A 364 -22.28 5.18 12.69
C THR A 364 -23.18 5.99 13.65
N LEU A 365 -24.38 6.37 13.21
CA LEU A 365 -25.33 7.07 14.09
C LEU A 365 -25.59 6.28 15.38
N THR A 366 -25.61 4.95 15.29
CA THR A 366 -25.74 4.05 16.44
C THR A 366 -24.55 4.15 17.39
N GLU A 367 -23.32 4.17 16.88
CA GLU A 367 -22.12 4.39 17.70
C GLU A 367 -22.11 5.77 18.33
N ILE A 368 -22.49 6.82 17.59
CA ILE A 368 -22.61 8.18 18.13
C ILE A 368 -23.63 8.21 19.27
N ILE A 369 -24.81 7.61 19.09
CA ILE A 369 -25.83 7.49 20.13
C ILE A 369 -25.30 6.70 21.33
N THR A 370 -24.57 5.60 21.08
CA THR A 370 -24.00 4.75 22.14
C THR A 370 -22.94 5.50 22.94
N ILE A 371 -22.03 6.20 22.26
CA ILE A 371 -21.00 7.05 22.87
C ILE A 371 -21.67 8.16 23.68
N ALA A 372 -22.71 8.81 23.16
CA ALA A 372 -23.45 9.83 23.86
C ALA A 372 -24.15 9.29 25.11
N MET A 373 -24.76 8.10 25.04
CA MET A 373 -25.37 7.43 26.19
C MET A 373 -24.33 7.06 27.25
N VAL A 374 -23.19 6.48 26.86
CA VAL A 374 -22.11 6.12 27.77
C VAL A 374 -21.54 7.37 28.44
N ALA A 375 -21.28 8.43 27.68
CA ALA A 375 -20.81 9.71 28.21
C ALA A 375 -21.80 10.31 29.22
N ALA A 376 -23.10 10.29 28.92
CA ALA A 376 -24.14 10.76 29.84
C ALA A 376 -24.18 9.92 31.13
N LEU A 377 -24.06 8.60 31.04
CA LEU A 377 -24.01 7.71 32.20
C LEU A 377 -22.77 7.97 33.07
N VAL A 378 -21.62 8.21 32.47
CA VAL A 378 -20.39 8.58 33.19
C VAL A 378 -20.57 9.92 33.91
N ILE A 379 -21.17 10.92 33.27
CA ILE A 379 -21.47 12.21 33.91
C ILE A 379 -22.40 12.02 35.12
N VAL A 380 -23.46 11.22 34.98
CA VAL A 380 -24.37 10.91 36.08
C VAL A 380 -23.62 10.21 37.24
N ALA A 381 -22.76 9.26 36.93
CA ALA A 381 -21.95 8.56 37.94
C ALA A 381 -21.00 9.53 38.69
N VAL A 382 -20.37 10.46 37.98
CA VAL A 382 -19.51 11.50 38.57
C VAL A 382 -20.31 12.43 39.48
N ILE A 383 -21.50 12.87 39.06
CA ILE A 383 -22.39 13.70 39.88
C ILE A 383 -22.83 12.94 41.14
N PHE A 384 -23.17 11.66 41.01
CA PHE A 384 -23.57 10.83 42.15
C PHE A 384 -22.42 10.63 43.14
N ALA A 385 -21.20 10.38 42.64
CA ALA A 385 -20.02 10.28 43.48
C ALA A 385 -19.72 11.61 44.20
N ALA A 386 -19.78 12.73 43.49
CA ALA A 386 -19.56 14.06 44.06
C ALA A 386 -20.61 14.40 45.13
N THR A 387 -21.89 14.15 44.87
CA THR A 387 -22.96 14.38 45.85
C THR A 387 -22.83 13.47 47.06
N THR A 388 -22.47 12.20 46.88
CA THR A 388 -22.19 11.27 47.99
C THR A 388 -21.01 11.74 48.83
N CYS A 389 -19.94 12.24 48.20
CA CYS A 389 -18.79 12.83 48.90
C CYS A 389 -19.18 14.08 49.69
N VAL A 390 -19.99 14.98 49.11
CA VAL A 390 -20.49 16.19 49.80
C VAL A 390 -21.39 15.82 50.98
N VAL A 391 -22.29 14.85 50.83
CA VAL A 391 -23.17 14.37 51.91
C VAL A 391 -22.35 13.72 53.01
N ARG A 392 -21.35 12.90 52.69
CA ARG A 392 -20.42 12.32 53.68
C ARG A 392 -19.61 13.40 54.39
N ALA A 393 -19.07 14.39 53.68
CA ALA A 393 -18.32 15.49 54.28
C ALA A 393 -19.20 16.31 55.24
N ARG A 394 -20.47 16.59 54.86
CA ARG A 394 -21.46 17.26 55.73
C ARG A 394 -21.93 16.39 56.91
N SER A 395 -21.94 15.08 56.76
CA SER A 395 -22.25 14.15 57.84
C SER A 395 -21.11 14.06 58.85
N TYR A 396 -19.86 14.05 58.39
CA TYR A 396 -18.67 14.12 59.24
C TYR A 396 -18.58 15.45 59.99
N SER A 397 -18.86 16.59 59.35
CA SER A 397 -18.89 17.89 60.05
C SER A 397 -20.04 18.02 61.07
N LYS A 398 -21.12 17.24 60.93
CA LYS A 398 -22.17 17.13 61.96
C LYS A 398 -21.79 16.19 63.12
N LEU A 399 -20.84 15.28 62.95
CA LEU A 399 -20.38 14.36 64.00
C LEU A 399 -19.39 15.01 64.99
N GLU A 400 -18.78 16.15 64.65
CA GLU A 400 -17.94 16.94 65.58
C GLU A 400 -18.74 17.64 66.71
N GLY A 401 -20.08 17.55 66.70
CA GLY A 401 -20.95 18.10 67.75
C GLY A 401 -21.11 17.25 69.02
N ARG A 402 -20.35 16.16 69.19
CA ARG A 402 -20.38 15.33 70.42
C ARG A 402 -18.97 15.08 70.95
N GLN A 403 -18.45 16.06 71.71
CA GLN A 403 -17.38 15.82 72.68
C GLN A 403 -17.97 15.25 73.99
N PRO A 404 -17.20 14.42 74.73
CA PRO A 404 -17.68 13.67 75.89
C PRO A 404 -17.80 14.56 77.14
N LEU A 405 -18.87 14.31 77.94
CA LEU A 405 -19.15 14.96 79.22
C LEU A 405 -18.09 14.58 80.27
N LEU A 406 -17.21 15.51 80.62
CA LEU A 406 -16.48 15.50 81.90
C LEU A 406 -16.44 16.92 82.45
N GLY A 407 -17.04 17.10 83.62
CA GLY A 407 -17.03 18.35 84.36
C GLY A 407 -17.89 18.26 85.61
N GLU A 408 -17.50 17.44 86.59
CA GLU A 408 -18.04 17.60 87.95
C GLU A 408 -17.42 18.84 88.60
N GLN A 409 -18.29 19.79 88.94
CA GLN A 409 -17.98 20.96 89.75
C GLN A 409 -18.21 20.61 91.23
N TYR A 410 -17.15 20.69 92.04
CA TYR A 410 -17.24 20.67 93.50
C TYR A 410 -17.99 21.92 94.00
N GLN A 411 -19.05 21.71 94.78
CA GLN A 411 -19.67 22.74 95.63
C GLN A 411 -19.41 22.41 97.10
N ARG A 412 -18.93 23.42 97.82
CA ARG A 412 -18.58 23.41 99.24
C ARG A 412 -19.83 23.67 100.08
N TYR A 413 -20.09 22.81 101.06
CA TYR A 413 -20.87 23.16 102.25
C TYR A 413 -20.12 22.66 103.48
N ASP A 414 -19.94 23.56 104.44
CA ASP A 414 -19.42 23.30 105.78
C ASP A 414 -20.42 22.45 106.57
N ASP A 415 -19.92 21.51 107.37
CA ASP A 415 -20.52 21.27 108.68
C ASP A 415 -19.51 20.76 109.70
N ASN A 416 -19.59 21.38 110.87
CA ASN A 416 -18.85 21.08 112.10
C ASN A 416 -19.11 19.66 112.60
N LYS A 417 -18.07 18.93 113.04
CA LYS A 417 -17.92 18.42 114.43
C LYS A 417 -16.72 17.47 114.60
N SER A 418 -15.75 17.96 115.37
CA SER A 418 -15.14 17.33 116.56
C SER A 418 -15.10 15.81 116.74
N GLN A 419 -13.91 15.37 117.19
CA GLN A 419 -13.59 14.19 118.04
C GLN A 419 -13.63 12.80 117.36
N SER A 420 -12.76 11.82 117.63
CA SER A 420 -11.51 11.69 118.39
C SER A 420 -11.12 10.20 118.34
N VAL A 421 -9.82 9.90 118.23
CA VAL A 421 -9.10 8.81 118.92
C VAL A 421 -9.25 7.36 118.42
N VAL A 422 -8.06 6.83 118.06
CA VAL A 422 -7.53 5.44 117.97
C VAL A 422 -7.92 4.59 116.77
#